data_AF-A0A7S1JIS7-F1
#
_entry.id   AF-A0A7S1JIS7-F1
#
_cell.length_a   1.000
_cell.length_b   1.000
_cell.length_c   1.000
_cell.angle_alpha   90.00
_cell.angle_beta   90.00
_cell.angle_gamma   90.00
#
_symmetry.space_group_name_H-M   'P 1'
#
loop_
_entity.id
_entity.type
_entity.pdbx_description
1 polymer ?
#
loop_
_entity_poly.entity_id
_entity_poly.type
_entity_poly.pdbx_seq_one_letter_code
_entity_poly.pdbx_strand_id
1 'polypeptide(L)'
;VSVGDSIPLDIPVFIDGEEKKSKDVLEGKTVAICAIPGALTPTCSNKHVPSFIDKADELKQKGIDDIYVIAVNDPFVMKAFAEKLGGEGKVKMIADGNAEFTKAIGLTKDTGNF
;
A
#
# COMPACT_ATOMS: atom_id res chain seq x y z
N VAL A 1 -11.97 3.40 10.44
CA VAL A 1 -12.80 3.32 9.22
C VAL A 1 -13.39 1.94 9.13
N SER A 2 -14.69 1.83 8.83
CA SER A 2 -15.42 0.57 8.70
C SER A 2 -15.92 0.39 7.26
N VAL A 3 -16.46 -0.80 6.95
CA VAL A 3 -17.08 -1.06 5.65
C VAL A 3 -18.25 -0.08 5.43
N GLY A 4 -18.22 0.63 4.31
CA GLY A 4 -19.22 1.64 3.95
C GLY A 4 -18.84 3.08 4.34
N ASP A 5 -17.82 3.26 5.18
CA ASP A 5 -17.31 4.59 5.51
C ASP A 5 -16.42 5.16 4.39
N SER A 6 -16.38 6.49 4.28
CA SER A 6 -15.42 7.18 3.42
C SER A 6 -13.99 7.04 3.97
N ILE A 7 -13.04 6.78 3.09
CA ILE A 7 -11.60 6.84 3.41
C ILE A 7 -11.18 8.31 3.59
N PRO A 8 -10.31 8.64 4.56
CA PRO A 8 -9.73 9.97 4.67
C PRO A 8 -8.90 10.33 3.42
N LEU A 9 -9.14 11.51 2.84
CA LEU A 9 -8.58 11.90 1.55
C LEU A 9 -7.53 13.03 1.63
N ASP A 10 -7.29 13.65 2.78
CA ASP A 10 -6.33 14.76 2.94
C ASP A 10 -5.05 14.39 3.72
N ILE A 11 -4.62 13.13 3.62
CA ILE A 11 -3.45 12.62 4.37
C ILE A 11 -2.21 12.56 3.47
N PRO A 12 -1.04 13.01 3.93
CA PRO A 12 0.20 12.85 3.18
C PRO A 12 0.59 11.38 3.05
N VAL A 13 0.95 10.97 1.83
CA VAL A 13 1.46 9.65 1.49
C VAL A 13 2.60 9.80 0.49
N PHE A 14 3.62 8.96 0.58
CA PHE A 14 4.73 9.03 -0.37
C PHE A 14 4.62 7.91 -1.41
N ILE A 15 4.67 8.27 -2.69
CA ILE A 15 4.52 7.35 -3.82
C ILE A 15 5.26 7.91 -5.04
N ASP A 16 5.84 7.05 -5.86
CA ASP A 16 6.55 7.44 -7.10
C ASP A 16 7.67 8.47 -6.91
N GLY A 17 8.29 8.52 -5.73
CA GLY A 17 9.39 9.45 -5.45
C GLY A 17 8.95 10.82 -4.95
N GLU A 18 7.65 11.03 -4.71
CA GLU A 18 7.10 12.32 -4.28
C GLU A 18 6.05 12.15 -3.16
N GLU A 19 5.89 13.19 -2.35
CA GLU A 19 4.79 13.28 -1.38
C GLU A 19 3.51 13.75 -2.11
N LYS A 20 2.41 13.03 -1.90
CA LYS A 20 1.08 13.33 -2.42
C LYS A 20 0.06 13.33 -1.29
N LYS A 21 -1.13 13.87 -1.56
CA LYS A 21 -2.28 13.65 -0.68
C LYS A 21 -2.97 12.35 -1.07
N SER A 22 -3.59 11.67 -0.10
CA SER A 22 -4.32 10.42 -0.33
C SER A 22 -5.44 10.56 -1.38
N LYS A 23 -6.04 11.74 -1.56
CA LYS A 23 -6.99 12.01 -2.65
C LYS A 23 -6.39 11.82 -4.03
N ASP A 24 -5.13 12.19 -4.22
CA ASP A 24 -4.47 12.17 -5.52
C ASP A 24 -4.26 10.73 -6.01
N VAL A 25 -4.33 9.75 -5.10
CA VAL A 25 -4.17 8.32 -5.40
C VAL A 25 -5.45 7.50 -5.23
N LEU A 26 -6.39 7.93 -4.39
CA LEU A 26 -7.61 7.16 -4.07
C LEU A 26 -8.91 7.74 -4.64
N GLU A 27 -9.02 9.05 -4.82
CA GLU A 27 -10.29 9.68 -5.16
C GLU A 27 -10.73 9.32 -6.59
N GLY A 28 -12.01 9.00 -6.75
CA GLY A 28 -12.60 8.67 -8.05
C GLY A 28 -12.16 7.33 -8.66
N LYS A 29 -11.45 6.49 -7.90
CA LYS A 29 -10.94 5.19 -8.35
C LYS A 29 -11.46 4.05 -7.50
N THR A 30 -11.53 2.86 -8.09
CA THR A 30 -11.67 1.61 -7.35
C THR A 30 -10.27 1.05 -7.10
N VAL A 31 -9.86 1.02 -5.83
CA VAL A 31 -8.48 0.73 -5.43
C VAL A 31 -8.41 -0.50 -4.52
N ALA A 32 -7.46 -1.40 -4.79
CA ALA A 32 -7.08 -2.45 -3.88
C ALA A 32 -5.84 -2.05 -3.07
N ILE A 33 -5.91 -2.11 -1.74
CA ILE A 33 -4.79 -1.79 -0.85
C ILE A 33 -4.36 -3.06 -0.10
N CYS A 34 -3.13 -3.49 -0.35
CA CYS A 34 -2.43 -4.53 0.41
C CYS A 34 -1.60 -3.87 1.52
N ALA A 35 -2.17 -3.79 2.72
CA ALA A 35 -1.45 -3.30 3.90
C ALA A 35 -0.57 -4.39 4.50
N ILE A 36 0.70 -4.08 4.75
CA ILE A 36 1.66 -5.00 5.37
C ILE A 36 2.23 -4.41 6.66
N PRO A 37 2.60 -5.25 7.66
CA PRO A 37 3.23 -4.76 8.89
C PRO A 37 4.56 -4.03 8.65
N GLY A 38 5.30 -4.47 7.64
CA GLY A 38 6.57 -3.89 7.26
C GLY A 38 7.18 -4.57 6.03
N ALA A 39 7.88 -3.79 5.22
CA ALA A 39 8.67 -4.25 4.11
C ALA A 39 9.72 -5.30 4.55
N LEU A 40 10.10 -6.18 3.63
CA LEU A 40 11.14 -7.22 3.83
C LEU A 40 10.83 -8.30 4.88
N THR A 41 9.65 -8.27 5.53
CA THR A 41 9.22 -9.34 6.45
C THR A 41 8.87 -10.64 5.70
N PRO A 42 9.04 -11.84 6.29
CA PRO A 42 9.01 -13.11 5.55
C PRO A 42 7.69 -13.39 4.81
N THR A 43 6.56 -13.31 5.51
CA THR A 43 5.24 -13.60 4.90
C THR A 43 4.87 -12.57 3.82
N CYS A 44 5.22 -11.31 4.06
CA CYS A 44 4.94 -10.22 3.14
C CYS A 44 5.74 -10.37 1.84
N SER A 45 7.03 -10.72 1.97
CA SER A 45 7.95 -10.86 0.84
C SER A 45 7.72 -12.12 0.01
N ASN A 46 7.35 -13.24 0.65
CA ASN A 46 7.34 -14.54 -0.04
C ASN A 46 5.96 -14.96 -0.54
N LYS A 47 4.88 -14.39 0.01
CA LYS A 47 3.51 -14.85 -0.30
C LYS A 47 2.52 -13.72 -0.48
N HIS A 48 2.40 -12.81 0.50
CA HIS A 48 1.31 -11.85 0.52
C HIS A 48 1.38 -10.87 -0.66
N VAL A 49 2.46 -10.08 -0.76
CA VAL A 49 2.61 -9.12 -1.87
C VAL A 49 2.75 -9.80 -3.24
N PRO A 50 3.55 -10.88 -3.41
CA PRO A 50 3.61 -11.61 -4.67
C PRO A 50 2.23 -12.07 -5.18
N SER A 51 1.32 -12.49 -4.30
CA SER A 51 -0.02 -12.91 -4.73
C SER A 51 -0.86 -11.79 -5.37
N PHE A 52 -0.63 -10.53 -5.02
CA PHE A 52 -1.25 -9.38 -5.67
C PHE A 52 -0.60 -9.07 -7.02
N ILE A 53 0.72 -9.22 -7.12
CA ILE A 53 1.47 -9.05 -8.38
C ILE A 53 1.00 -10.09 -9.41
N ASP A 54 0.89 -11.36 -9.00
CA ASP A 54 0.44 -12.45 -9.88
C ASP A 54 -1.00 -12.26 -10.37
N LYS A 55 -1.87 -11.71 -9.51
CA LYS A 55 -3.30 -11.48 -9.80
C LYS A 55 -3.61 -10.09 -10.34
N ALA A 56 -2.60 -9.24 -10.57
CA ALA A 56 -2.83 -7.84 -10.91
C ALA A 56 -3.70 -7.67 -12.16
N ASP A 57 -3.48 -8.51 -13.18
CA ASP A 57 -4.24 -8.44 -14.43
C ASP A 57 -5.70 -8.90 -14.23
N GLU A 58 -5.94 -9.91 -13.41
CA GLU A 58 -7.30 -10.37 -13.05
C GLU A 58 -8.05 -9.30 -12.25
N LEU A 59 -7.37 -8.66 -11.29
CA LEU A 59 -7.95 -7.56 -10.50
C LEU A 59 -8.31 -6.37 -11.38
N LYS A 60 -7.43 -5.98 -12.32
CA LYS A 60 -7.69 -4.92 -13.30
C LYS A 60 -8.89 -5.26 -14.19
N GLN A 61 -8.99 -6.50 -14.67
CA GLN A 61 -10.16 -6.96 -15.44
C GLN A 61 -11.49 -6.90 -14.64
N LYS A 62 -11.42 -6.96 -13.31
CA LYS A 62 -12.56 -6.80 -12.40
C LYS A 62 -12.89 -5.34 -12.07
N GLY A 63 -12.21 -4.37 -12.68
CA GLY A 63 -12.45 -2.96 -12.48
C GLY A 63 -11.64 -2.31 -11.36
N ILE A 64 -10.57 -2.95 -10.88
CA ILE A 64 -9.59 -2.29 -9.99
C ILE A 64 -8.67 -1.41 -10.85
N ASP A 65 -8.68 -0.11 -10.59
CA ASP A 65 -7.84 0.86 -11.31
C ASP A 65 -6.37 0.76 -10.87
N ASP A 66 -6.15 0.71 -9.55
CA ASP A 66 -4.83 0.73 -8.93
C ASP A 66 -4.73 -0.31 -7.80
N ILE A 67 -3.55 -0.94 -7.69
CA ILE A 67 -3.19 -1.84 -6.59
C ILE A 67 -2.02 -1.21 -5.85
N TYR A 68 -2.25 -0.86 -4.59
CA TYR A 68 -1.22 -0.30 -3.72
C TYR A 68 -0.76 -1.31 -2.68
N VAL A 69 0.53 -1.31 -2.40
CA VAL A 69 1.12 -1.95 -1.23
C VAL A 69 1.56 -0.84 -0.28
N ILE A 70 1.08 -0.85 0.95
CA ILE A 70 1.35 0.21 1.93
C ILE A 70 2.00 -0.37 3.19
N ALA A 71 3.01 0.34 3.71
CA ALA A 71 3.65 0.02 4.97
C ALA A 71 4.09 1.28 5.71
N VAL A 72 4.24 1.18 7.03
CA VAL A 72 4.86 2.20 7.89
C VAL A 72 6.39 2.10 7.79
N ASN A 73 6.90 2.25 6.57
CA ASN A 73 8.31 2.34 6.26
C ASN A 73 8.56 3.64 5.49
N ASP A 74 9.80 4.11 5.51
CA ASP A 74 10.19 5.28 4.72
C ASP A 74 10.22 4.95 3.20
N PRO A 75 10.22 5.99 2.35
CA PRO A 75 10.21 5.81 0.90
C PRO A 75 11.37 5.01 0.32
N PHE A 76 12.55 5.11 0.92
CA PHE A 76 13.75 4.45 0.41
C PHE A 76 13.65 2.94 0.64
N VAL A 77 13.16 2.54 1.82
CA VAL A 77 12.87 1.13 2.12
C VAL A 77 11.76 0.58 1.22
N MET A 78 10.68 1.34 1.02
CA MET A 78 9.59 0.91 0.13
C MET A 78 10.04 0.78 -1.33
N LYS A 79 10.92 1.67 -1.80
CA LYS A 79 11.52 1.58 -3.14
C LYS A 79 12.38 0.32 -3.30
N ALA A 80 13.30 0.08 -2.37
CA ALA A 80 14.15 -1.12 -2.39
C ALA A 80 13.33 -2.41 -2.30
N PHE A 81 12.21 -2.38 -1.56
CA PHE A 81 11.30 -3.51 -1.49
C PHE A 81 10.57 -3.78 -2.82
N ALA A 82 10.17 -2.73 -3.54
CA ALA A 82 9.61 -2.85 -4.89
C ALA A 82 10.60 -3.51 -5.86
N GLU A 83 11.85 -3.01 -5.88
CA GLU A 83 12.93 -3.55 -6.72
C GLU A 83 13.19 -5.03 -6.42
N LYS A 84 13.10 -5.44 -5.15
CA LYS A 84 13.27 -6.84 -4.73
C LYS A 84 12.12 -7.75 -5.15
N LEU A 85 10.88 -7.28 -5.07
CA LEU A 85 9.69 -8.09 -5.36
C LEU A 85 9.47 -8.28 -6.87
N GLY A 86 9.94 -7.35 -7.69
CA GLY A 86 9.50 -7.23 -9.07
C GLY A 86 8.03 -6.81 -9.17
N GLY A 87 7.48 -6.75 -10.38
CA GLY A 87 6.08 -6.37 -10.59
C GLY A 87 5.85 -4.88 -10.88
N GLU A 88 6.85 -4.20 -11.41
CA GLU A 88 6.74 -2.85 -11.96
C GLU A 88 5.54 -2.76 -12.93
N GLY A 89 4.71 -1.73 -12.76
CA GLY A 89 3.48 -1.53 -13.53
C GLY A 89 2.29 -2.41 -13.11
N LYS A 90 2.48 -3.40 -12.23
CA LYS A 90 1.41 -4.24 -11.68
C LYS A 90 0.88 -3.71 -10.35
N VAL A 91 1.80 -3.34 -9.44
CA VAL A 91 1.48 -2.74 -8.14
C VAL A 91 2.32 -1.49 -7.90
N LYS A 92 1.84 -0.59 -7.04
CA LYS A 92 2.55 0.63 -6.64
C LYS A 92 2.81 0.63 -5.14
N MET A 93 3.94 1.18 -4.71
CA MET A 93 4.34 1.22 -3.29
C MET A 93 3.98 2.56 -2.67
N ILE A 94 3.29 2.53 -1.54
CA ILE A 94 3.05 3.70 -0.70
C ILE A 94 3.90 3.59 0.57
N ALA A 95 4.72 4.59 0.82
CA ALA A 95 5.39 4.80 2.09
C ALA A 95 4.54 5.70 2.99
N ASP A 96 4.05 5.15 4.09
CA ASP A 96 3.34 5.85 5.16
C ASP A 96 4.25 6.02 6.38
N GLY A 97 5.41 6.67 6.18
CA GLY A 97 6.50 6.69 7.16
C GLY A 97 6.11 7.26 8.54
N ASN A 98 5.14 8.17 8.60
CA ASN A 98 4.62 8.75 9.85
C ASN A 98 3.43 7.98 10.45
N ALA A 99 3.00 6.90 9.78
CA ALA A 99 1.77 6.15 10.05
C ALA A 99 0.49 7.00 10.01
N GLU A 100 0.50 8.15 9.35
CA GLU A 100 -0.64 9.08 9.36
C GLU A 100 -1.86 8.45 8.69
N PHE A 101 -1.65 7.81 7.54
CA PHE A 101 -2.73 7.14 6.83
C PHE A 101 -3.22 5.92 7.61
N THR A 102 -2.30 5.07 8.05
CA THR A 102 -2.59 3.85 8.82
C THR A 102 -3.33 4.16 10.13
N LYS A 103 -2.98 5.23 10.83
CA LYS A 103 -3.68 5.72 12.03
C LYS A 103 -5.09 6.20 11.70
N ALA A 104 -5.24 7.02 10.66
CA ALA A 104 -6.53 7.60 10.33
C ALA A 104 -7.57 6.56 9.90
N ILE A 105 -7.14 5.47 9.28
CA ILE A 105 -8.04 4.35 8.96
C ILE A 105 -8.25 3.37 10.11
N GLY A 106 -7.49 3.50 11.21
CA GLY A 106 -7.60 2.67 12.41
C GLY A 106 -6.93 1.30 12.29
N LEU A 107 -5.91 1.16 11.45
CA LEU A 107 -5.20 -0.09 11.21
C LEU A 107 -3.83 -0.18 11.88
N THR A 108 -3.48 0.77 12.74
CA THR A 108 -2.28 0.65 13.57
C THR A 108 -2.39 -0.52 14.53
N LYS A 109 -1.31 -1.28 14.67
CA LYS A 109 -1.22 -2.38 15.61
C LYS A 109 0.18 -2.42 16.22
N ASP A 110 0.23 -2.51 17.55
CA ASP A 110 1.44 -2.92 18.24
C ASP A 110 1.61 -4.44 18.07
N THR A 111 2.70 -4.82 17.42
CA THR A 111 3.04 -6.22 17.14
C THR A 111 3.88 -6.85 18.25
N GLY A 112 4.32 -6.06 19.24
CA GLY A 112 5.22 -6.52 20.29
C GLY A 112 6.60 -6.87 19.74
N ASN A 113 6.92 -8.17 19.69
CA ASN A 113 8.21 -8.68 19.24
C ASN A 113 8.10 -9.30 17.84
N PHE A 114 9.06 -8.98 16.97
CA PHE A 114 9.19 -9.51 15.61
C PHE A 114 10.23 -10.63 15.52
#